data_AF-A0ABD3J281-F1
#
_entry.id   AF-A0ABD3J281-F1
#
_cell.length_a   1.000
_cell.length_b   1.000
_cell.length_c   1.000
_cell.angle_alpha   90.00
_cell.angle_beta   90.00
_cell.angle_gamma   90.00
#
_symmetry.space_group_name_H-M   'P 1'
#
loop_
_entity.id
_entity.type
_entity.pdbx_description
1 polymer ?
#
loop_
_entity_poly.entity_id
_entity_poly.type
_entity_poly.pdbx_seq_one_letter_code
_entity_poly.pdbx_strand_id
1 'polypeptide(L)'
;MHRLTRANYLASPPFVVAYALAGTVDIDLETEALAHRKDGRSVFLKDIWPTNEEIANAVQSNVLPDMFRATYDATTEGNPPWNGLHVPSGTLHAWYLASTYILQPPFFDDMAMTPLGPSSVKDAHWLLYFGDSITTNHLSPSGGIHKNSPAAKYLVEHGVARRDFNSYGSRRGNYEVMARGTFANIRIVNKLLEVEVGPRTTHIFSGEKMHVFNAAMVTFHLQNLSTSAA
;
A
#
# COMPACT_ATOMS: atom_id res chain seq x y z
N MET A 1 -10.79 -4.51 0.88
CA MET A 1 -11.16 -3.36 1.74
C MET A 1 -11.15 -2.09 0.91
N HIS A 2 -12.10 -1.19 1.10
CA HIS A 2 -12.25 0.03 0.29
C HIS A 2 -12.40 1.28 1.16
N ARG A 3 -12.13 2.48 0.63
CA ARG A 3 -12.21 3.73 1.42
C ARG A 3 -13.63 4.05 1.90
N LEU A 4 -14.63 3.58 1.15
CA LEU A 4 -16.05 3.76 1.46
C LEU A 4 -16.59 2.70 2.44
N THR A 5 -15.83 1.66 2.78
CA THR A 5 -16.27 0.61 3.72
C THR A 5 -15.64 0.83 5.10
N ARG A 6 -16.48 1.17 6.08
CA ARG A 6 -16.04 1.40 7.48
C ARG A 6 -15.78 0.09 8.22
N ALA A 7 -16.62 -0.91 8.01
CA ALA A 7 -16.46 -2.26 8.57
C ALA A 7 -15.97 -3.22 7.49
N ASN A 8 -15.03 -4.09 7.83
CA ASN A 8 -14.52 -5.13 6.95
C ASN A 8 -14.32 -6.39 7.80
N TYR A 9 -14.91 -7.51 7.38
CA TYR A 9 -14.87 -8.77 8.11
C TYR A 9 -14.08 -9.80 7.30
N LEU A 10 -13.25 -10.59 7.97
CA LEU A 10 -12.61 -11.75 7.38
C LEU A 10 -13.57 -12.94 7.53
N ALA A 11 -13.83 -13.64 6.44
CA ALA A 11 -14.72 -14.79 6.39
C ALA A 11 -14.19 -15.81 5.39
N SER A 12 -14.62 -17.07 5.53
CA SER A 12 -14.30 -18.09 4.52
C SER A 12 -15.00 -17.75 3.19
N PRO A 13 -14.47 -18.22 2.04
CA PRO A 13 -15.08 -17.97 0.73
C PRO A 13 -16.60 -18.21 0.64
N PRO A 14 -17.18 -19.33 1.15
CA PRO A 14 -18.63 -19.52 1.09
C PRO A 14 -19.41 -18.51 1.92
N PHE A 15 -18.88 -18.04 3.06
CA PHE A 15 -19.52 -16.97 3.82
C PHE A 15 -19.48 -15.62 3.10
N VAL A 16 -18.42 -15.33 2.32
CA VAL A 16 -18.39 -14.12 1.48
C VAL A 16 -19.56 -14.14 0.49
N VAL A 17 -19.86 -15.30 -0.11
CA VAL A 17 -21.02 -15.47 -1.00
C VAL A 17 -22.33 -15.33 -0.24
N ALA A 18 -22.46 -15.96 0.93
CA ALA A 18 -23.67 -15.89 1.75
C ALA A 18 -24.03 -14.44 2.13
N TYR A 19 -23.07 -13.66 2.65
CA TYR A 19 -23.30 -12.26 2.98
C TYR A 19 -23.54 -11.38 1.75
N ALA A 20 -22.96 -11.72 0.59
CA ALA A 20 -23.25 -11.03 -0.66
C ALA A 20 -24.69 -11.27 -1.14
N LEU A 21 -25.21 -12.50 -0.97
CA LEU A 21 -26.61 -12.84 -1.26
C LEU A 21 -27.57 -12.16 -0.30
N ALA A 22 -27.26 -12.16 1.00
CA ALA A 22 -28.06 -11.45 2.01
C ALA A 22 -28.04 -9.93 1.83
N GLY A 23 -26.96 -9.39 1.26
CA GLY A 23 -26.78 -7.94 1.07
C GLY A 23 -26.46 -7.17 2.36
N THR A 24 -26.34 -7.85 3.49
CA THR A 24 -26.02 -7.28 4.80
C THR A 24 -25.22 -8.27 5.63
N VAL A 25 -24.43 -7.76 6.59
CA VAL A 25 -23.80 -8.57 7.65
C VAL A 25 -24.61 -8.58 8.95
N ASP A 26 -25.64 -7.72 9.03
CA ASP A 26 -26.59 -7.65 10.12
C ASP A 26 -27.76 -8.59 9.79
N ILE A 27 -27.50 -9.90 9.91
CA ILE A 27 -28.44 -10.98 9.64
C ILE A 27 -28.09 -12.18 10.52
N ASP A 28 -29.09 -12.81 11.12
CA ASP A 28 -28.97 -14.12 11.73
C ASP A 28 -29.13 -15.22 10.67
N LEU A 29 -28.00 -15.74 10.19
CA LEU A 29 -27.97 -16.77 9.14
C LEU A 29 -28.62 -18.11 9.54
N GLU A 30 -28.90 -18.32 10.83
CA GLU A 30 -29.58 -19.53 11.32
C GLU A 30 -31.10 -19.40 11.22
N THR A 31 -31.65 -18.21 11.51
CA THR A 31 -33.09 -18.00 11.66
C THR A 31 -33.72 -17.12 10.57
N GLU A 32 -32.92 -16.36 9.82
CA GLU A 32 -33.38 -15.48 8.75
C GLU A 32 -33.09 -16.07 7.36
N ALA A 33 -34.00 -15.80 6.41
CA ALA A 33 -33.86 -16.28 5.04
C ALA A 33 -32.90 -15.38 4.24
N LEU A 34 -32.06 -15.99 3.40
CA LEU A 34 -31.16 -15.27 2.49
C LEU A 34 -31.90 -14.65 1.31
N ALA A 35 -32.94 -15.32 0.82
CA ALA A 35 -33.73 -14.89 -0.32
C ALA A 35 -35.10 -15.58 -0.35
N HIS A 36 -35.99 -15.05 -1.19
CA HIS A 36 -37.25 -15.69 -1.54
C HIS A 36 -37.22 -16.12 -3.00
N ARG A 37 -37.67 -17.35 -3.26
CA ARG A 37 -37.87 -17.86 -4.62
C ARG A 37 -39.05 -17.17 -5.29
N LYS A 38 -39.14 -17.27 -6.62
CA LYS A 38 -40.29 -16.77 -7.41
C LYS A 38 -41.64 -17.35 -6.98
N ASP A 39 -41.63 -18.53 -6.36
CA ASP A 39 -42.82 -19.21 -5.83
C ASP A 39 -43.14 -18.83 -4.36
N GLY A 40 -42.41 -17.87 -3.78
CA GLY A 40 -42.61 -17.37 -2.42
C GLY A 40 -41.89 -18.17 -1.32
N ARG A 41 -41.23 -19.29 -1.63
CA ARG A 41 -40.50 -20.07 -0.62
C ARG A 41 -39.23 -19.35 -0.17
N SER A 42 -39.04 -19.27 1.14
CA SER A 42 -37.80 -18.80 1.76
C SER A 42 -36.67 -19.79 1.54
N VAL A 43 -35.46 -19.27 1.31
CA VAL A 43 -34.21 -20.03 1.20
C VAL A 43 -33.30 -19.60 2.34
N PHE A 44 -32.91 -20.54 3.19
CA PHE A 44 -32.01 -20.33 4.31
C PHE A 44 -30.58 -20.75 3.93
N LEU A 45 -29.60 -20.33 4.73
CA LEU A 45 -28.20 -20.73 4.49
C LEU A 45 -28.03 -22.24 4.44
N LYS A 46 -28.65 -22.97 5.37
CA LYS A 46 -28.61 -24.44 5.44
C LYS A 46 -29.14 -25.13 4.18
N ASP A 47 -30.00 -24.48 3.40
CA ASP A 47 -30.59 -25.07 2.20
C ASP A 47 -29.61 -25.06 1.02
N ILE A 48 -28.57 -24.21 1.08
CA ILE A 48 -27.59 -24.02 0.00
C ILE A 48 -26.15 -24.31 0.45
N TRP A 49 -25.94 -24.62 1.73
CA TRP A 49 -24.62 -24.87 2.27
C TRP A 49 -24.14 -26.27 1.88
N PRO A 50 -23.01 -26.40 1.17
CA PRO A 50 -22.52 -27.70 0.75
C PRO A 50 -22.01 -28.50 1.95
N THR A 51 -22.29 -29.80 1.94
CA THR A 51 -21.74 -30.73 2.92
C THR A 51 -20.26 -31.00 2.65
N ASN A 52 -19.53 -31.45 3.68
CA ASN A 52 -18.12 -31.82 3.52
C ASN A 52 -17.92 -32.94 2.50
N GLU A 53 -18.88 -33.86 2.39
CA GLU A 53 -18.84 -34.96 1.43
C GLU A 53 -19.03 -34.46 -0.01
N GLU A 54 -19.99 -33.57 -0.26
CA GLU A 54 -20.17 -32.94 -1.58
C GLU A 54 -18.92 -32.17 -2.01
N ILE A 55 -18.28 -31.43 -1.09
CA ILE A 55 -17.03 -30.71 -1.35
C ILE A 55 -15.91 -31.71 -1.68
N ALA A 56 -15.72 -32.76 -0.87
CA ALA A 56 -14.67 -33.74 -1.07
C ALA A 56 -14.82 -34.46 -2.42
N ASN A 57 -16.05 -34.86 -2.76
CA ASN A 57 -16.36 -35.51 -4.03
C ASN A 57 -16.11 -34.58 -5.23
N ALA A 58 -16.49 -33.31 -5.12
CA ALA A 58 -16.23 -32.31 -6.16
C ALA A 58 -14.72 -32.08 -6.36
N VAL A 59 -13.95 -31.99 -5.27
CA VAL A 59 -12.48 -31.82 -5.34
C VAL A 59 -11.84 -33.06 -5.97
N GLN A 60 -12.19 -34.26 -5.51
CA GLN A 60 -11.60 -35.50 -6.02
C GLN A 60 -11.86 -35.72 -7.52
N SER A 61 -13.04 -35.33 -8.00
CA SER A 61 -13.43 -35.51 -9.40
C SER A 61 -12.90 -34.42 -10.34
N ASN A 62 -12.59 -33.22 -9.82
CA ASN A 62 -12.27 -32.06 -10.67
C ASN A 62 -10.87 -31.48 -10.47
N VAL A 63 -10.17 -31.76 -9.37
CA VAL A 63 -8.83 -31.20 -9.10
C VAL A 63 -7.78 -32.26 -9.42
N LEU A 64 -7.40 -32.32 -10.71
CA LEU A 64 -6.57 -33.40 -11.25
C LEU A 64 -5.08 -33.00 -11.35
N PRO A 65 -4.14 -33.95 -11.19
CA PRO A 65 -2.69 -33.68 -11.32
C PRO A 65 -2.30 -32.99 -12.63
N ASP A 66 -2.97 -33.32 -13.74
CA ASP A 66 -2.68 -32.75 -15.06
C ASP A 66 -2.98 -31.25 -15.15
N MET A 67 -3.96 -30.75 -14.37
CA MET A 67 -4.22 -29.31 -14.30
C MET A 67 -3.03 -28.56 -13.70
N PHE A 68 -2.38 -29.14 -12.69
CA PHE A 68 -1.18 -28.54 -12.10
C PHE A 68 -0.03 -28.56 -13.10
N ARG A 69 0.25 -29.71 -13.73
CA ARG A 69 1.31 -29.82 -14.75
C ARG A 69 1.13 -28.77 -15.85
N ALA A 70 -0.06 -28.73 -16.46
CA ALA A 70 -0.38 -27.78 -17.51
C ALA A 70 -0.19 -26.31 -17.08
N THR A 71 -0.60 -25.97 -15.85
CA THR A 71 -0.44 -24.61 -15.32
C THR A 71 1.04 -24.24 -15.12
N TYR A 72 1.84 -25.15 -14.56
CA TYR A 72 3.26 -24.89 -14.30
C TYR A 72 4.09 -24.86 -15.58
N ASP A 73 3.80 -25.75 -16.55
CA ASP A 73 4.47 -25.77 -17.84
C ASP A 73 4.27 -24.43 -18.57
N ALA A 74 3.02 -23.93 -18.59
CA ALA A 74 2.68 -22.64 -19.22
C ALA A 74 3.25 -21.40 -18.49
N THR A 75 3.68 -21.52 -17.24
CA THR A 75 4.16 -20.36 -16.46
C THR A 75 5.46 -19.77 -17.06
N THR A 76 6.27 -20.61 -17.71
CA THR A 76 7.54 -20.18 -18.32
C THR A 76 7.40 -19.60 -19.72
N GLU A 77 6.28 -19.84 -20.39
CA GLU A 77 6.04 -19.37 -21.76
C GLU A 77 5.77 -17.87 -21.84
N GLY A 78 5.27 -17.28 -20.75
CA GLY A 78 4.85 -15.88 -20.72
C GLY A 78 3.64 -15.60 -21.64
N ASN A 79 3.25 -14.34 -21.75
CA ASN A 79 2.22 -13.91 -22.71
C ASN A 79 2.84 -13.00 -23.79
N PRO A 80 2.19 -12.80 -24.96
CA PRO A 80 2.79 -12.00 -26.03
C PRO A 80 3.21 -10.58 -25.62
N PRO A 81 2.43 -9.83 -24.80
CA PRO A 81 2.87 -8.54 -24.28
C PRO A 81 4.14 -8.62 -23.41
N TRP A 82 4.25 -9.64 -22.56
CA TRP A 82 5.43 -9.87 -21.71
C TRP A 82 6.66 -10.22 -22.54
N ASN A 83 6.51 -11.16 -23.48
CA ASN A 83 7.59 -11.62 -24.34
C ASN A 83 8.06 -10.54 -25.33
N GLY A 84 7.19 -9.59 -25.66
CA GLY A 84 7.51 -8.45 -26.51
C GLY A 84 8.23 -7.28 -25.81
N LEU A 85 8.47 -7.37 -24.49
CA LEU A 85 9.21 -6.32 -23.78
C LEU A 85 10.68 -6.30 -24.22
N HIS A 86 11.15 -5.12 -24.63
CA HIS A 86 12.56 -4.92 -24.92
C HIS A 86 13.36 -4.78 -23.63
N VAL A 87 14.33 -5.67 -23.41
CA VAL A 87 15.23 -5.65 -22.25
C VAL A 87 16.64 -5.28 -22.73
N PRO A 88 17.26 -4.21 -22.19
CA PRO A 88 18.63 -3.84 -22.53
C PRO A 88 19.63 -4.96 -22.19
N SER A 89 20.64 -5.14 -23.04
CA SER A 89 21.76 -6.04 -22.74
C SER A 89 22.77 -5.36 -21.80
N GLY A 90 23.13 -6.01 -20.70
CA GLY A 90 24.16 -5.52 -19.78
C GLY A 90 23.97 -6.02 -18.35
N THR A 91 25.02 -5.90 -17.55
CA THR A 91 24.98 -6.23 -16.11
C THR A 91 24.65 -5.02 -15.23
N LEU A 92 24.82 -3.80 -15.77
CA LEU A 92 24.50 -2.54 -15.09
C LEU A 92 23.22 -1.93 -15.65
N HIS A 93 22.37 -1.42 -14.76
CA HIS A 93 21.12 -0.77 -15.15
C HIS A 93 21.39 0.63 -15.72
N ALA A 94 20.86 0.92 -16.91
CA ALA A 94 20.94 2.25 -17.52
C ALA A 94 19.84 3.15 -16.95
N TRP A 95 20.17 3.91 -15.89
CA TRP A 95 19.22 4.81 -15.24
C TRP A 95 18.73 5.90 -16.21
N TYR A 96 17.41 6.02 -16.32
CA TYR A 96 16.77 7.08 -17.10
C TYR A 96 16.30 8.20 -16.18
N LEU A 97 16.97 9.35 -16.21
CA LEU A 97 16.73 10.46 -15.26
C LEU A 97 15.31 11.04 -15.32
N ALA A 98 14.63 10.97 -16.47
CA ALA A 98 13.26 11.43 -16.60
C ALA A 98 12.21 10.36 -16.19
N SER A 99 12.66 9.18 -15.75
CA SER A 99 11.77 8.13 -15.26
C SER A 99 11.07 8.57 -13.99
N THR A 100 9.75 8.43 -13.96
CA THR A 100 8.97 8.65 -12.73
C THR A 100 8.69 7.35 -11.97
N TYR A 101 9.22 6.21 -12.43
CA TYR A 101 8.99 4.88 -11.85
C TYR A 101 10.24 4.25 -11.23
N ILE A 102 11.39 4.44 -11.85
CA ILE A 102 12.67 3.82 -11.48
C ILE A 102 13.73 4.91 -11.46
N LEU A 103 14.23 5.24 -10.28
CA LEU A 103 15.31 6.22 -10.07
C LEU A 103 16.43 5.57 -9.26
N GLN A 104 17.67 5.97 -9.53
CA GLN A 104 18.82 5.56 -8.74
C GLN A 104 18.67 6.15 -7.32
N PRO A 105 18.62 5.33 -6.27
CA PRO A 105 18.54 5.86 -4.92
C PRO A 105 19.90 6.34 -4.41
N PRO A 106 19.95 7.38 -3.56
CA PRO A 106 21.19 8.00 -3.08
C PRO A 106 21.85 7.23 -1.93
N PHE A 107 21.48 5.98 -1.68
CA PHE A 107 21.90 5.23 -0.48
C PHE A 107 23.40 4.97 -0.42
N PHE A 108 24.09 5.06 -1.55
CA PHE A 108 25.48 4.67 -1.71
C PHE A 108 26.40 5.83 -2.14
N ASP A 109 25.88 7.06 -2.27
CA ASP A 109 26.62 8.18 -2.86
C ASP A 109 27.90 8.53 -2.08
N ASP A 110 27.86 8.42 -0.75
CA ASP A 110 29.00 8.68 0.16
C ASP A 110 29.55 7.40 0.82
N MET A 111 29.27 6.22 0.25
CA MET A 111 29.72 4.95 0.84
C MET A 111 31.24 4.77 0.67
N ALA A 112 31.96 4.70 1.79
CA ALA A 112 33.38 4.39 1.82
C ALA A 112 33.65 2.88 1.98
N MET A 113 34.79 2.40 1.47
CA MET A 113 35.24 1.00 1.61
C MET A 113 35.40 0.56 3.07
N THR A 114 35.77 1.51 3.94
CA THR A 114 35.82 1.31 5.39
C THR A 114 34.63 2.06 6.01
N PRO A 115 33.70 1.37 6.69
CA PRO A 115 32.59 2.03 7.34
C PRO A 115 33.07 3.05 8.38
N LEU A 116 32.58 4.27 8.28
CA LEU A 116 32.66 5.25 9.37
C LEU A 116 31.82 4.65 10.51
N GLY A 117 32.45 4.30 11.62
CA GLY A 117 31.77 3.66 12.75
C GLY A 117 30.56 4.46 13.26
N PRO A 118 29.75 3.91 14.18
CA PRO A 118 28.54 4.56 14.64
C PRO A 118 28.83 5.96 15.23
N SER A 119 28.06 6.97 14.79
CA SER A 119 28.12 8.33 15.32
C SER A 119 27.03 8.55 16.38
N SER A 120 27.32 9.37 17.39
CA SER A 120 26.30 9.79 18.35
C SER A 120 25.29 10.74 17.70
N VAL A 121 24.00 10.51 17.94
CA VAL A 121 22.93 11.44 17.59
C VAL A 121 22.79 12.45 18.75
N LYS A 122 23.01 13.73 18.46
CA LYS A 122 22.88 14.84 19.42
C LYS A 122 21.77 15.79 18.96
N ASP A 123 21.08 16.40 19.92
CA ASP A 123 20.08 17.45 19.67
C ASP A 123 18.98 17.06 18.66
N ALA A 124 18.58 15.78 18.68
CA ALA A 124 17.51 15.29 17.82
C ALA A 124 16.13 15.77 18.29
N HIS A 125 15.30 16.16 17.33
CA HIS A 125 13.91 16.54 17.57
C HIS A 125 12.95 15.44 17.11
N TRP A 126 11.81 15.35 17.81
CA TRP A 126 10.76 14.43 17.40
C TRP A 126 10.06 14.97 16.16
N LEU A 127 10.19 14.27 15.03
CA LEU A 127 9.41 14.56 13.83
C LEU A 127 7.93 14.16 14.04
N LEU A 128 7.70 13.07 14.78
CA LEU A 128 6.40 12.43 14.99
C LEU A 128 6.33 11.83 16.39
N TYR A 129 5.15 11.85 17.00
CA TYR A 129 4.88 11.14 18.24
C TYR A 129 3.59 10.32 18.10
N PHE A 130 3.71 9.00 18.19
CA PHE A 130 2.59 8.09 17.95
C PHE A 130 2.06 7.43 19.23
N GLY A 131 0.86 6.86 19.13
CA GLY A 131 0.35 5.87 20.07
C GLY A 131 0.63 4.45 19.61
N ASP A 132 -0.16 3.51 20.13
CA ASP A 132 -0.01 2.09 19.81
C ASP A 132 -0.60 1.72 18.44
N SER A 133 -0.33 0.48 18.01
CA SER A 133 -0.92 -0.12 16.80
C SER A 133 -0.63 0.63 15.48
N ILE A 134 0.51 1.32 15.41
CA ILE A 134 1.01 1.88 14.17
C ILE A 134 1.46 0.74 13.22
N THR A 135 0.73 0.57 12.12
CA THR A 135 1.05 -0.45 11.11
C THR A 135 2.00 0.08 10.04
N THR A 136 2.70 -0.82 9.34
CA THR A 136 3.56 -0.46 8.19
C THR A 136 2.81 0.29 7.09
N ASN A 137 1.50 0.09 6.94
CA ASN A 137 0.67 0.85 6.00
C ASN A 137 0.46 2.31 6.44
N HIS A 138 0.61 2.64 7.74
CA HIS A 138 0.69 4.03 8.19
C HIS A 138 2.05 4.64 7.87
N LEU A 139 3.13 3.88 8.07
CA LEU A 139 4.51 4.33 7.82
C LEU A 139 4.80 4.50 6.33
N SER A 140 4.37 3.55 5.50
CA SER A 140 4.58 3.48 4.06
C SER A 140 3.31 2.97 3.38
N PRO A 141 2.35 3.86 3.09
CA PRO A 141 1.09 3.48 2.43
C PRO A 141 1.38 2.94 1.03
N SER A 142 0.66 1.90 0.59
CA SER A 142 0.79 1.34 -0.77
C SER A 142 -0.31 1.78 -1.74
N GLY A 143 -1.39 2.38 -1.23
CA GLY A 143 -2.57 2.76 -2.00
C GLY A 143 -2.41 4.02 -2.86
N GLY A 144 -3.53 4.55 -3.35
CA GLY A 144 -3.55 5.72 -4.23
C GLY A 144 -2.99 7.00 -3.59
N ILE A 145 -2.24 7.77 -4.38
CA ILE A 145 -1.59 9.03 -4.00
C ILE A 145 -2.62 10.16 -3.91
N HIS A 146 -2.67 10.85 -2.76
CA HIS A 146 -3.65 11.93 -2.55
C HIS A 146 -3.25 13.19 -3.33
N LYS A 147 -4.22 13.85 -3.98
CA LYS A 147 -3.98 15.00 -4.89
C LYS A 147 -3.22 16.18 -4.27
N ASN A 148 -3.37 16.39 -2.95
CA ASN A 148 -2.73 17.48 -2.23
C ASN A 148 -1.47 17.04 -1.47
N SER A 149 -0.96 15.83 -1.72
CA SER A 149 0.23 15.32 -1.03
C SER A 149 1.53 15.84 -1.66
N PRO A 150 2.66 15.83 -0.90
CA PRO A 150 3.97 16.14 -1.46
C PRO A 150 4.33 15.29 -2.68
N ALA A 151 3.99 13.99 -2.66
CA ALA A 151 4.21 13.08 -3.78
C ALA A 151 3.43 13.47 -5.04
N ALA A 152 2.17 13.93 -4.88
CA ALA A 152 1.38 14.43 -6.01
C ALA A 152 2.00 15.69 -6.61
N LYS A 153 2.47 16.63 -5.77
CA LYS A 153 3.15 17.84 -6.24
C LYS A 153 4.41 17.49 -7.06
N TYR A 154 5.25 16.60 -6.54
CA TYR A 154 6.42 16.08 -7.26
C TYR A 154 6.04 15.47 -8.62
N LEU A 155 5.04 14.60 -8.67
CA LEU A 155 4.61 13.96 -9.91
C LEU A 155 4.10 14.98 -10.95
N VAL A 156 3.35 16.00 -10.52
CA VAL A 156 2.87 17.07 -11.41
C VAL A 156 4.03 17.91 -11.94
N GLU A 157 5.00 18.25 -11.10
CA GLU A 157 6.21 18.97 -11.49
C GLU A 157 7.05 18.18 -12.52
N HIS A 158 6.95 16.85 -12.52
CA HIS A 158 7.58 15.95 -13.49
C HIS A 158 6.65 15.55 -14.64
N GLY A 159 5.59 16.31 -14.89
CA GLY A 159 4.71 16.15 -16.05
C GLY A 159 3.72 14.98 -15.99
N VAL A 160 3.54 14.35 -14.83
CA VAL A 160 2.59 13.24 -14.67
C VAL A 160 1.20 13.78 -14.39
N ALA A 161 0.24 13.45 -15.27
CA ALA A 161 -1.16 13.81 -15.06
C ALA A 161 -1.76 13.05 -13.87
N ARG A 162 -2.74 13.65 -13.20
CA ARG A 162 -3.37 13.08 -11.98
C ARG A 162 -3.92 11.66 -12.16
N ARG A 163 -4.49 11.36 -13.34
CA ARG A 163 -5.01 10.01 -13.65
C ARG A 163 -3.91 8.95 -13.71
N ASP A 164 -2.66 9.38 -13.95
CA ASP A 164 -1.49 8.54 -14.16
C ASP A 164 -0.58 8.48 -12.91
N PHE A 165 -1.01 9.05 -11.77
CA PHE A 165 -0.27 8.93 -10.50
C PHE A 165 -0.06 7.47 -10.08
N ASN A 166 -1.04 6.61 -10.40
CA ASN A 166 -1.06 5.22 -9.98
C ASN A 166 -1.04 5.13 -8.43
N SER A 167 -0.43 4.10 -7.86
CA SER A 167 -0.35 3.86 -6.41
C SER A 167 1.06 4.06 -5.87
N TYR A 168 1.20 4.33 -4.57
CA TYR A 168 2.53 4.32 -3.93
C TYR A 168 3.25 2.98 -4.14
N GLY A 169 2.52 1.86 -4.10
CA GLY A 169 3.08 0.53 -4.38
C GLY A 169 3.71 0.43 -5.77
N SER A 170 3.08 1.01 -6.79
CA SER A 170 3.62 1.02 -8.16
C SER A 170 4.85 1.93 -8.32
N ARG A 171 5.07 2.86 -7.39
CA ARG A 171 6.15 3.86 -7.44
C ARG A 171 7.35 3.48 -6.56
N ARG A 172 7.42 2.23 -6.08
CA ARG A 172 8.49 1.75 -5.16
C ARG A 172 9.91 1.84 -5.73
N GLY A 173 10.07 1.83 -7.06
CA GLY A 173 11.37 2.06 -7.70
C GLY A 173 11.81 3.52 -7.71
N ASN A 174 10.97 4.46 -7.29
CA ASN A 174 11.26 5.89 -7.26
C ASN A 174 11.34 6.36 -5.79
N TYR A 175 12.56 6.55 -5.28
CA TYR A 175 12.77 6.95 -3.89
C TYR A 175 12.21 8.35 -3.57
N GLU A 176 12.16 9.28 -4.54
CA GLU A 176 11.60 10.63 -4.35
C GLU A 176 10.10 10.57 -4.04
N VAL A 177 9.37 9.70 -4.75
CA VAL A 177 7.94 9.45 -4.48
C VAL A 177 7.76 8.73 -3.15
N MET A 178 8.60 7.72 -2.87
CA MET A 178 8.49 6.94 -1.64
C MET A 178 8.81 7.76 -0.39
N ALA A 179 9.85 8.61 -0.42
CA ALA A 179 10.19 9.51 0.68
C ALA A 179 9.05 10.50 0.98
N ARG A 180 8.43 11.05 -0.07
CA ARG A 180 7.24 11.91 0.04
C ARG A 180 5.98 11.15 0.48
N GLY A 181 5.96 9.84 0.27
CA GLY A 181 4.91 8.92 0.69
C GLY A 181 5.05 8.43 2.13
N THR A 182 6.23 8.55 2.73
CA THR A 182 6.47 8.14 4.12
C THR A 182 5.59 8.96 5.07
N PHE A 183 4.84 8.25 5.92
CA PHE A 183 3.83 8.83 6.82
C PHE A 183 2.70 9.61 6.10
N ALA A 184 2.49 9.37 4.81
CA ALA A 184 1.46 10.05 4.00
C ALA A 184 0.05 9.43 4.15
N ASN A 185 -0.14 8.49 5.07
CA ASN A 185 -1.43 7.86 5.29
C ASN A 185 -2.42 8.85 5.92
N ILE A 186 -3.60 8.99 5.32
CA ILE A 186 -4.66 9.90 5.78
C ILE A 186 -5.27 9.55 7.13
N ARG A 187 -5.00 8.35 7.66
CA ARG A 187 -5.50 7.88 8.96
C ARG A 187 -4.43 7.87 10.05
N ILE A 188 -3.22 8.38 9.78
CA ILE A 188 -2.18 8.43 10.80
C ILE A 188 -2.57 9.43 11.91
N VAL A 189 -2.40 9.01 13.16
CA VAL A 189 -2.72 9.83 14.34
C VAL A 189 -1.41 10.25 14.99
N ASN A 190 -1.05 11.52 14.84
CA ASN A 190 0.15 12.10 15.42
C ASN A 190 -0.23 12.89 16.67
N LYS A 191 0.26 12.48 17.85
CA LYS A 191 -0.02 13.12 19.14
C LYS A 191 0.47 14.56 19.23
N LEU A 192 1.40 14.98 18.36
CA LEU A 192 1.83 16.39 18.24
C LEU A 192 0.74 17.31 17.65
N LEU A 193 -0.35 16.76 17.11
CA LEU A 193 -1.45 17.52 16.51
C LEU A 193 -2.74 17.51 17.35
N GLU A 194 -2.69 16.92 18.55
CA GLU A 194 -3.78 16.74 19.51
C GLU A 194 -5.02 16.03 18.94
N VAL A 195 -5.81 16.70 18.10
CA VAL A 195 -7.09 16.25 17.56
C VAL A 195 -7.01 15.89 16.07
N GLU A 196 -6.05 16.44 15.33
CA GLU A 196 -6.00 16.30 13.88
C GLU A 196 -5.48 14.91 13.44
N VAL A 197 -6.27 14.20 12.65
CA VAL A 197 -5.88 12.94 12.00
C VAL A 197 -5.44 13.23 10.58
N GLY A 198 -4.25 12.76 10.20
CA GLY A 198 -3.75 12.92 8.85
C GLY A 198 -2.23 13.04 8.75
N PRO A 199 -1.70 13.13 7.52
CA PRO A 199 -0.28 12.99 7.23
C PRO A 199 0.48 14.29 7.46
N ARG A 200 0.40 14.82 8.68
CA ARG A 200 0.98 16.10 9.09
C ARG A 200 1.70 15.99 10.42
N THR A 201 2.53 17.00 10.70
CA THR A 201 3.16 17.21 11.99
C THR A 201 3.34 18.71 12.25
N THR A 202 3.59 19.06 13.51
CA THR A 202 3.98 20.40 13.93
C THR A 202 5.49 20.52 13.79
N HIS A 203 5.97 21.41 12.92
CA HIS A 203 7.42 21.63 12.76
C HIS A 203 7.98 22.32 14.01
N ILE A 204 9.05 21.74 14.58
CA ILE A 204 9.52 22.07 15.93
C ILE A 204 9.99 23.53 16.08
N PHE A 205 10.58 24.12 15.03
CA PHE A 205 11.14 25.47 15.12
C PHE A 205 10.12 26.57 14.77
N SER A 206 9.27 26.34 13.76
CA SER A 206 8.31 27.36 13.30
C SER A 206 6.93 27.23 13.95
N GLY A 207 6.61 26.10 14.57
CA GLY A 207 5.27 25.79 15.06
C GLY A 207 4.24 25.54 13.96
N GLU A 208 4.63 25.59 12.69
CA GLU A 208 3.72 25.41 11.56
C GLU A 208 3.33 23.94 11.40
N LYS A 209 2.03 23.70 11.20
CA LYS A 209 1.52 22.38 10.82
C LYS A 209 1.72 22.14 9.33
N MET A 210 2.48 21.13 8.95
CA MET A 210 2.75 20.81 7.54
C MET A 210 2.82 19.30 7.30
N HIS A 211 2.91 18.89 6.03
CA HIS A 211 3.12 17.48 5.70
C HIS A 211 4.44 16.96 6.29
N VAL A 212 4.45 15.71 6.74
CA VAL A 212 5.60 15.11 7.43
C VAL A 212 6.89 15.22 6.60
N PHE A 213 6.81 14.92 5.30
CA PHE A 213 7.94 15.09 4.39
C PHE A 213 8.47 16.54 4.37
N ASN A 214 7.58 17.53 4.30
CA ASN A 214 7.98 18.94 4.28
C ASN A 214 8.65 19.34 5.60
N ALA A 215 8.11 18.91 6.75
CA ALA A 215 8.71 19.19 8.05
C ALA A 215 10.13 18.60 8.16
N ALA A 216 10.33 17.37 7.66
CA ALA A 216 11.64 16.73 7.62
C ALA A 216 12.63 17.51 6.75
N MET A 217 12.20 17.96 5.55
CA MET A 217 13.06 18.71 4.63
C MET A 217 13.43 20.09 5.16
N VAL A 218 12.49 20.82 5.78
CA VAL A 218 12.78 22.13 6.41
C VAL A 218 13.77 21.97 7.55
N THR A 219 13.58 20.95 8.40
CA THR A 219 14.51 20.64 9.51
C THR A 219 15.91 20.35 8.99
N PHE A 220 16.02 19.47 7.99
CA PHE A 220 17.30 19.11 7.39
C PHE A 220 18.02 20.31 6.78
N HIS A 221 17.28 21.18 6.08
CA HIS A 221 17.87 22.37 5.47
C HIS A 221 18.38 23.37 6.53
N LEU A 222 17.61 23.61 7.60
CA LEU A 222 18.02 24.49 8.69
C LEU A 222 19.27 23.97 9.43
N GLN A 223 19.36 22.64 9.63
CA GLN A 223 20.52 22.01 10.28
C GLN A 223 21.79 22.04 9.42
N ASN A 224 21.66 21.91 8.09
CA ASN A 224 22.81 22.02 7.20
C ASN A 224 23.32 23.46 7.04
N LEU A 225 22.42 24.45 7.13
CA LEU A 225 22.84 25.85 7.13
C LEU A 225 23.63 26.20 8.39
N SER A 226 23.24 25.68 9.56
CA SER A 226 23.95 25.93 10.82
C SER A 226 25.29 25.20 10.95
N THR A 227 25.47 24.04 10.32
CA THR A 227 26.78 23.35 10.26
C THR A 227 27.73 23.94 9.22
N SER A 228 27.22 24.59 8.17
CA SER A 228 28.06 25.30 7.18
C SER A 228 28.56 26.67 7.65
N ALA A 229 27.98 27.22 8.71
CA ALA A 229 28.30 28.53 9.28
C ALA A 229 29.21 28.48 10.52
N ALA A 230 29.65 27.29 10.93
CA ALA A 230 30.55 27.02 12.06
C ALA A 230 31.88 26.44 11.57
#